data_AF-A0A948MG18-F1
#
_entry.id   AF-A0A948MG18-F1
#
_cell.length_a   1.000
_cell.length_b   1.000
_cell.length_c   1.000
_cell.angle_alpha   90.00
_cell.angle_beta   90.00
_cell.angle_gamma   90.00
#
_symmetry.space_group_name_H-M   'P 1'
#
loop_
_entity.id
_entity.type
_entity.pdbx_description
1 polymer ?
#
loop_
_entity_poly.entity_id
_entity_poly.type
_entity_poly.pdbx_seq_one_letter_code
_entity_poly.pdbx_strand_id
1 'polypeptide(L)'
;MKISFFALLFFLVGSVCSSAFSFSGNYVEFDLNKSEIKFNYFQLSDYSLSGDFSLKSRQDQGSLVYQLEGRNVILNAPLEAAPLNFSNKVIPWFTVRLEKRGKMFFLEHFSLPNISIKGNYDSAKSNFFLDISGQWDEDSQLVKGHLNLSAKAWGDKDNFSLSGQLIMEDAIYKGRDFSRIRLDFLGKPPLLNITDSEFILANGTVASIDGERVLDLRNFSNLIPGAEFKVRKAFLDEWQVYSEGKKTVGLKKSLDKNIDISLGADKGETDSGPQTELRYKVSGDNFLKLKMQENSTLLGIENKKTF
;
A
#
# COMPACT_ATOMS: atom_id res chain seq x y z
N MET A 1 -13.44 10.15 18.05
CA MET A 1 -13.82 8.94 18.83
C MET A 1 -13.40 7.70 18.05
N LYS A 2 -12.12 7.25 18.11
CA LYS A 2 -11.64 6.14 17.24
C LYS A 2 -10.21 5.55 17.50
N ILE A 3 -9.48 5.99 18.53
CA ILE A 3 -8.25 5.29 19.03
C ILE A 3 -8.48 4.73 20.45
N SER A 4 -9.66 4.99 21.00
CA SER A 4 -10.06 4.61 22.34
C SER A 4 -10.15 3.09 22.52
N PHE A 5 -10.34 2.26 21.50
CA PHE A 5 -10.55 0.81 21.70
C PHE A 5 -9.29 0.09 22.20
N PHE A 6 -8.16 0.24 21.50
CA PHE A 6 -6.90 -0.35 21.93
C PHE A 6 -6.32 0.38 23.14
N ALA A 7 -6.43 1.72 23.19
CA ALA A 7 -5.96 2.50 24.33
C ALA A 7 -6.75 2.23 25.61
N LEU A 8 -8.08 2.02 25.54
CA LEU A 8 -8.92 1.75 26.71
C LEU A 8 -8.77 0.30 27.18
N LEU A 9 -8.58 -0.68 26.28
CA LEU A 9 -8.14 -2.03 26.67
C LEU A 9 -6.74 -1.95 27.34
N PHE A 10 -5.83 -1.14 26.81
CA PHE A 10 -4.52 -0.89 27.41
C PHE A 10 -4.59 -0.22 28.79
N PHE A 11 -5.48 0.76 28.97
CA PHE A 11 -5.68 1.47 30.23
C PHE A 11 -6.43 0.61 31.26
N LEU A 12 -7.41 -0.21 30.84
CA LEU A 12 -8.11 -1.16 31.71
C LEU A 12 -7.18 -2.28 32.20
N VAL A 13 -6.37 -2.86 31.30
CA VAL A 13 -5.48 -3.97 31.70
C VAL A 13 -4.24 -3.43 32.43
N GLY A 14 -3.79 -2.20 32.13
CA GLY A 14 -2.69 -1.54 32.83
C GLY A 14 -3.02 -0.98 34.22
N SER A 15 -4.30 -0.81 34.57
CA SER A 15 -4.71 -0.30 35.89
C SER A 15 -5.05 -1.39 36.93
N VAL A 16 -5.01 -2.67 36.55
CA VAL A 16 -5.37 -3.79 37.44
C VAL A 16 -4.13 -4.65 37.73
N CYS A 17 -3.09 -4.01 38.25
CA CYS A 17 -2.05 -4.70 39.01
C CYS A 17 -2.19 -4.32 40.48
N SER A 18 -3.20 -4.90 41.17
CA SER A 18 -3.19 -5.16 42.63
C SER A 18 -4.57 -5.53 43.19
N SER A 19 -5.31 -6.48 42.59
CA SER A 19 -6.31 -7.35 43.28
C SER A 19 -7.11 -8.17 42.26
N ALA A 20 -7.42 -9.41 42.60
CA ALA A 20 -8.27 -10.29 41.81
C ALA A 20 -9.74 -9.85 41.92
N PHE A 21 -10.41 -9.65 40.79
CA PHE A 21 -11.85 -9.41 40.74
C PHE A 21 -12.50 -10.36 39.72
N SER A 22 -13.65 -10.90 40.10
CA SER A 22 -14.55 -11.67 39.24
C SER A 22 -15.76 -10.80 38.91
N PHE A 23 -16.10 -10.68 37.63
CA PHE A 23 -17.34 -10.05 37.17
C PHE A 23 -18.15 -11.09 36.36
N SER A 24 -19.45 -11.20 36.64
CA SER A 24 -20.34 -12.18 36.02
C SER A 24 -20.82 -11.73 34.63
N GLY A 25 -20.79 -12.66 33.67
CA GLY A 25 -21.38 -12.54 32.32
C GLY A 25 -20.37 -12.76 31.20
N ASN A 26 -19.19 -12.16 31.36
CA ASN A 26 -18.02 -12.33 30.49
C ASN A 26 -16.94 -13.03 31.32
N TYR A 27 -16.46 -14.20 30.91
CA TYR A 27 -15.43 -14.89 31.68
C TYR A 27 -14.06 -14.26 31.35
N VAL A 28 -13.39 -13.74 32.37
CA VAL A 28 -11.99 -13.29 32.31
C VAL A 28 -11.17 -14.25 33.17
N GLU A 29 -10.33 -15.06 32.55
CA GLU A 29 -9.40 -15.94 33.25
C GLU A 29 -8.07 -15.23 33.42
N PHE A 30 -7.48 -15.29 34.61
CA PHE A 30 -6.13 -14.78 34.86
C PHE A 30 -5.21 -15.95 35.20
N ASP A 31 -4.27 -16.27 34.31
CA ASP A 31 -3.14 -17.15 34.62
C ASP A 31 -1.97 -16.30 35.08
N LEU A 32 -1.92 -16.04 36.39
CA LEU A 32 -0.89 -15.22 37.02
C LEU A 32 0.51 -15.84 36.92
N ASN A 33 0.62 -17.16 36.74
CA ASN A 33 1.92 -17.82 36.57
C ASN A 33 2.53 -17.53 35.19
N LYS A 34 1.67 -17.34 34.18
CA LYS A 34 2.09 -17.02 32.81
C LYS A 34 1.98 -15.54 32.45
N SER A 35 1.42 -14.72 33.35
CA SER A 35 1.02 -13.33 33.04
C SER A 35 0.08 -13.27 31.83
N GLU A 36 -0.86 -14.21 31.77
CA GLU A 36 -1.84 -14.35 30.69
C GLU A 36 -3.24 -14.03 31.20
N ILE A 37 -4.03 -13.42 30.33
CA ILE A 37 -5.44 -13.08 30.54
C ILE A 37 -6.21 -13.69 29.37
N LYS A 38 -7.22 -14.49 29.67
CA LYS A 38 -8.13 -15.03 28.66
C LYS A 38 -9.45 -14.32 28.74
N PHE A 39 -9.89 -13.77 27.60
CA PHE A 39 -11.23 -13.21 27.48
C PHE A 39 -12.11 -14.22 26.74
N ASN A 40 -13.27 -14.55 27.32
CA ASN A 40 -14.29 -15.34 26.65
C ASN A 40 -15.59 -14.54 26.54
N TYR A 41 -15.95 -14.17 25.31
CA TYR A 41 -17.10 -13.34 24.97
C TYR A 41 -17.15 -11.99 25.69
N PHE A 42 -15.98 -11.37 25.91
CA PHE A 42 -15.92 -10.05 26.53
C PHE A 42 -16.61 -9.01 25.65
N GLN A 43 -17.75 -8.51 26.11
CA GLN A 43 -18.50 -7.46 25.42
C GLN A 43 -17.99 -6.07 25.78
N LEU A 44 -17.74 -5.27 24.75
CA LEU A 44 -17.42 -3.85 24.83
C LEU A 44 -18.39 -3.07 23.92
N SER A 45 -19.45 -2.53 24.51
CA SER A 45 -20.56 -1.92 23.77
C SER A 45 -21.13 -2.93 22.77
N ASP A 46 -21.11 -2.62 21.47
CA ASP A 46 -21.64 -3.48 20.42
C ASP A 46 -20.64 -4.55 19.99
N TYR A 47 -19.38 -4.50 20.43
CA TYR A 47 -18.36 -5.45 19.98
C TYR A 47 -18.17 -6.56 21.01
N SER A 48 -17.96 -7.81 20.56
CA SER A 48 -17.51 -8.89 21.42
C SER A 48 -16.12 -9.37 21.04
N LEU A 49 -15.29 -9.66 22.05
CA LEU A 49 -13.92 -10.11 21.94
C LEU A 49 -13.74 -11.43 22.70
N SER A 50 -13.19 -12.44 22.04
CA SER A 50 -12.70 -13.67 22.68
C SER A 50 -11.26 -13.93 22.27
N GLY A 51 -10.43 -14.52 23.13
CA GLY A 51 -9.06 -14.90 22.80
C GLY A 51 -8.16 -15.02 24.01
N ASP A 52 -6.92 -15.46 23.76
CA ASP A 52 -5.87 -15.54 24.77
C ASP A 52 -4.94 -14.33 24.63
N PHE A 53 -4.60 -13.68 25.76
CA PHE A 53 -3.78 -12.47 25.77
C PHE A 53 -2.65 -12.60 26.78
N SER A 54 -1.48 -12.05 26.45
CA SER A 54 -0.37 -11.90 27.39
C SER A 54 -0.02 -10.42 27.49
N LEU A 55 -0.01 -9.89 28.72
CA LEU A 55 0.41 -8.52 28.98
C LEU A 55 1.74 -8.54 29.74
N LYS A 56 2.70 -7.79 29.22
CA LYS A 56 3.97 -7.51 29.89
C LYS A 56 4.11 -6.01 30.06
N SER A 57 4.54 -5.58 31.24
CA SER A 57 4.93 -4.19 31.48
C SER A 57 6.32 -4.17 32.12
N ARG A 58 7.15 -3.21 31.71
CA ARG A 58 8.48 -3.00 32.28
C ARG A 58 8.82 -1.52 32.30
N GLN A 59 9.58 -1.11 33.30
CA GLN A 59 10.16 0.22 33.35
C GLN A 59 11.59 0.15 32.85
N ASP A 60 11.96 1.02 31.91
CA ASP A 60 13.27 1.03 31.26
C ASP A 60 13.80 2.47 31.20
N GLN A 61 14.84 2.79 31.97
CA GLN A 61 15.51 4.11 31.94
C GLN A 61 14.55 5.33 31.95
N GLY A 62 13.49 5.29 32.76
CA GLY A 62 12.49 6.38 32.86
C GLY A 62 11.37 6.33 31.81
N SER A 63 11.36 5.33 30.93
CA SER A 63 10.24 4.97 30.08
C SER A 63 9.43 3.81 30.67
N LEU A 64 8.15 3.74 30.30
CA LEU A 64 7.27 2.65 30.65
C LEU A 64 6.88 1.92 29.36
N VAL A 65 7.35 0.69 29.22
CA VAL A 65 7.13 -0.16 28.05
C VAL A 65 6.06 -1.18 28.38
N TYR A 66 5.10 -1.30 27.48
CA TYR A 66 4.02 -2.25 27.55
C TYR A 66 4.01 -3.09 26.28
N GLN A 67 3.81 -4.40 26.44
CA GLN A 67 3.70 -5.35 25.35
C GLN A 67 2.46 -6.19 25.57
N LEU A 68 1.58 -6.21 24.57
CA LEU A 68 0.37 -7.02 24.53
C LEU A 68 0.47 -7.99 23.36
N GLU A 69 0.36 -9.27 23.64
CA GLU A 69 0.23 -10.32 22.62
C GLU A 69 -1.17 -10.90 22.70
N GLY A 70 -1.80 -11.13 21.56
CA GLY A 70 -3.08 -11.84 21.46
C GLY A 70 -2.94 -13.06 20.56
N ARG A 71 -3.66 -14.14 20.86
CA ARG A 71 -3.73 -15.36 20.06
C ARG A 71 -5.17 -15.85 19.93
N ASN A 72 -5.50 -16.40 18.77
CA ASN A 72 -6.83 -16.95 18.46
C ASN A 72 -7.97 -15.97 18.80
N VAL A 73 -7.78 -14.70 18.43
CA VAL A 73 -8.68 -13.62 18.81
C VAL A 73 -9.87 -13.61 17.87
N ILE A 74 -11.08 -13.73 18.41
CA ILE A 74 -12.34 -13.72 17.69
C ILE A 74 -13.02 -12.38 17.97
N LEU A 75 -13.32 -11.65 16.90
CA LEU A 75 -14.03 -10.38 16.93
C LEU A 75 -15.42 -10.54 16.32
N ASN A 76 -16.44 -10.05 17.02
CA ASN A 76 -17.79 -9.90 16.48
C ASN A 76 -18.29 -8.47 16.64
N ALA A 77 -19.02 -8.00 15.63
CA ALA A 77 -19.79 -6.77 15.63
C ALA A 77 -21.20 -7.05 15.04
N PRO A 78 -22.28 -6.54 15.64
CA PRO A 78 -23.65 -6.76 15.18
C PRO A 78 -23.87 -6.12 13.82
N LEU A 79 -24.57 -6.85 12.96
CA LEU A 79 -24.79 -6.55 11.54
C LEU A 79 -25.52 -5.22 11.26
N GLU A 80 -26.22 -4.64 12.24
CA GLU A 80 -27.16 -3.53 12.00
C GLU A 80 -26.87 -2.24 12.78
N ALA A 81 -25.90 -2.23 13.71
CA ALA A 81 -25.70 -1.08 14.61
C ALA A 81 -24.30 -0.44 14.54
N ALA A 82 -23.32 -1.12 13.95
CA ALA A 82 -21.92 -0.68 14.01
C ALA A 82 -21.44 -0.07 12.67
N PRO A 83 -20.55 0.95 12.70
CA PRO A 83 -19.91 1.48 11.50
C PRO A 83 -18.92 0.49 10.84
N LEU A 84 -18.64 -0.63 11.52
CA LEU A 84 -17.85 -1.76 11.02
C LEU A 84 -18.61 -3.04 11.37
N ASN A 85 -18.96 -3.82 10.34
CA ASN A 85 -19.72 -5.06 10.48
C ASN A 85 -18.80 -6.23 10.14
N PHE A 86 -18.59 -7.11 11.12
CA PHE A 86 -17.84 -8.34 10.94
C PHE A 86 -18.39 -9.40 11.89
N SER A 87 -18.63 -10.60 11.38
CA SER A 87 -19.06 -11.75 12.17
C SER A 87 -17.94 -12.79 12.17
N ASN A 88 -17.56 -13.25 13.36
CA ASN A 88 -16.55 -14.27 13.61
C ASN A 88 -15.22 -13.99 12.89
N LYS A 89 -14.74 -12.74 12.93
CA LYS A 89 -13.43 -12.43 12.34
C LYS A 89 -12.35 -12.98 13.26
N VAL A 90 -11.62 -13.98 12.77
CA VAL A 90 -10.52 -14.61 13.49
C VAL A 90 -9.21 -13.91 13.15
N ILE A 91 -8.48 -13.49 14.18
CA ILE A 91 -7.13 -12.99 14.14
C ILE A 91 -6.25 -14.03 14.83
N PRO A 92 -5.40 -14.77 14.09
CA PRO A 92 -4.65 -15.88 14.66
C PRO A 92 -3.64 -15.41 15.71
N TRP A 93 -3.02 -14.24 15.49
CA TRP A 93 -2.17 -13.58 16.47
C TRP A 93 -2.11 -12.08 16.24
N PHE A 94 -1.75 -11.33 17.28
CA PHE A 94 -1.27 -9.96 17.16
C PHE A 94 -0.23 -9.65 18.24
N THR A 95 0.60 -8.64 17.99
CA THR A 95 1.53 -8.10 18.99
C THR A 95 1.51 -6.58 18.94
N VAL A 96 1.35 -5.93 20.08
CA VAL A 96 1.45 -4.48 20.25
C VAL A 96 2.57 -4.20 21.25
N ARG A 97 3.47 -3.31 20.91
CA ARG A 97 4.45 -2.75 21.84
C ARG A 97 4.38 -1.23 21.85
N LEU A 98 4.09 -0.70 23.03
CA LEU A 98 3.92 0.72 23.30
C LEU A 98 4.94 1.16 24.34
N GLU A 99 5.67 2.23 24.06
CA GLU A 99 6.57 2.85 25.01
C GLU A 99 6.08 4.26 25.36
N LYS A 100 5.97 4.57 26.64
CA LYS A 100 5.65 5.90 27.14
C LYS A 100 6.91 6.58 27.65
N ARG A 101 7.25 7.75 27.10
CA ARG A 101 8.32 8.65 27.58
C ARG A 101 7.73 10.03 27.86
N GLY A 102 7.47 10.33 29.13
CA GLY A 102 6.81 11.59 29.51
C GLY A 102 5.40 11.70 28.90
N LYS A 103 5.19 12.73 28.06
CA LYS A 103 3.92 12.98 27.34
C LYS A 103 3.85 12.31 25.95
N MET A 104 4.92 11.62 25.54
CA MET A 104 5.00 10.93 24.26
C MET A 104 4.68 9.45 24.44
N PHE A 105 3.90 8.91 23.52
CA PHE A 105 3.64 7.50 23.36
C PHE A 105 4.22 7.06 22.02
N PHE A 106 5.05 6.02 22.01
CA PHE A 106 5.67 5.44 20.83
C PHE A 106 5.07 4.06 20.62
N LEU A 107 4.33 3.89 19.53
CA LEU A 107 3.93 2.59 19.05
C LEU A 107 5.12 2.01 18.29
N GLU A 108 5.97 1.26 18.98
CA GLU A 108 7.16 0.65 18.38
C GLU A 108 6.76 -0.32 17.26
N HIS A 109 5.74 -1.13 17.51
CA HIS A 109 5.08 -1.95 16.51
C HIS A 109 3.68 -2.38 17.00
N PHE A 110 2.75 -2.46 16.07
CA PHE A 110 1.52 -3.23 16.16
C PHE A 110 1.46 -4.12 14.93
N SER A 111 1.58 -5.42 15.13
CA SER A 111 1.67 -6.40 14.07
C SER A 111 0.52 -7.40 14.18
N LEU A 112 -0.09 -7.66 13.03
CA LEU A 112 -1.03 -8.73 12.71
C LEU A 112 -0.39 -9.52 11.54
N PRO A 113 -0.89 -10.71 11.16
CA PRO A 113 -0.29 -11.51 10.08
C PRO A 113 0.04 -10.73 8.81
N ASN A 114 -0.83 -9.75 8.51
CA ASN A 114 -0.87 -9.06 7.25
C ASN A 114 -0.76 -7.54 7.39
N ILE A 115 -0.63 -7.01 8.61
CA ILE A 115 -0.64 -5.56 8.85
C ILE A 115 0.42 -5.24 9.90
N SER A 116 1.21 -4.20 9.65
CA SER A 116 2.10 -3.60 10.63
C SER A 116 1.85 -2.11 10.72
N ILE A 117 1.80 -1.59 11.95
CA ILE A 117 1.62 -0.18 12.25
C ILE A 117 2.69 0.23 13.25
N LYS A 118 3.34 1.37 13.04
CA LYS A 118 4.28 1.96 13.99
C LYS A 118 4.14 3.47 13.99
N GLY A 119 4.62 4.15 15.03
CA GLY A 119 4.59 5.60 15.07
C GLY A 119 4.58 6.17 16.47
N ASN A 120 4.05 7.37 16.61
CA ASN A 120 4.05 8.09 17.88
C ASN A 120 2.82 9.00 18.04
N TYR A 121 2.47 9.27 19.29
CA TYR A 121 1.43 10.19 19.70
C TYR A 121 1.97 11.12 20.79
N ASP A 122 1.88 12.43 20.54
CA ASP A 122 2.16 13.49 21.49
C ASP A 122 0.85 13.87 22.20
N SER A 123 0.68 13.38 23.43
CA SER A 123 -0.52 13.67 24.22
C SER A 123 -0.63 15.12 24.67
N ALA A 124 0.46 15.90 24.67
CA ALA A 124 0.41 17.32 24.99
C ALA A 124 -0.21 18.13 23.85
N LYS A 125 0.12 17.76 22.61
CA LYS A 125 -0.35 18.41 21.39
C LYS A 125 -1.58 17.75 20.78
N SER A 126 -1.99 16.60 21.30
CA SER A 126 -3.04 15.74 20.72
C SER A 126 -2.73 15.33 19.28
N ASN A 127 -1.46 15.25 18.89
CA ASN A 127 -1.03 14.94 17.53
C ASN A 127 -0.40 13.55 17.44
N PHE A 128 -0.61 12.87 16.32
CA PHE A 128 0.03 11.59 16.03
C PHE A 128 0.74 11.58 14.68
N PHE A 129 1.63 10.61 14.54
CA PHE A 129 2.24 10.20 13.29
C PHE A 129 2.25 8.66 13.27
N LEU A 130 1.69 8.04 12.24
CA LEU A 130 1.64 6.58 12.10
C LEU A 130 2.09 6.17 10.70
N ASP A 131 3.01 5.22 10.62
CA ASP A 131 3.32 4.45 9.42
C ASP A 131 2.51 3.16 9.46
N ILE A 132 1.77 2.87 8.38
CA ILE A 132 0.93 1.69 8.22
C ILE A 132 1.41 0.95 6.98
N SER A 133 1.58 -0.36 7.09
CA SER A 133 1.86 -1.25 5.97
C SER A 133 1.02 -2.50 6.07
N GLY A 134 0.56 -3.06 4.96
CA GLY A 134 -0.10 -4.36 4.98
C GLY A 134 -0.30 -5.00 3.62
N GLN A 135 -0.70 -6.27 3.66
CA GLN A 135 -0.96 -7.13 2.52
C GLN A 135 -2.34 -7.78 2.65
N TRP A 136 -3.19 -7.68 1.63
CA TRP A 136 -4.50 -8.34 1.65
C TRP A 136 -4.75 -9.04 0.33
N ASP A 137 -5.41 -10.19 0.42
CA ASP A 137 -6.09 -10.77 -0.74
C ASP A 137 -7.41 -10.00 -0.91
N GLU A 138 -7.69 -9.57 -2.13
CA GLU A 138 -8.80 -8.67 -2.45
C GLU A 138 -10.01 -9.49 -2.92
N ASP A 139 -11.15 -9.34 -2.23
CA ASP A 139 -12.40 -10.09 -2.48
C ASP A 139 -13.38 -9.38 -3.45
N SER A 140 -12.96 -8.35 -4.19
CA SER A 140 -13.84 -7.61 -5.12
C SER A 140 -13.85 -8.21 -6.54
N GLN A 141 -14.15 -7.39 -7.55
CA GLN A 141 -14.08 -7.75 -8.98
C GLN A 141 -12.65 -8.08 -9.46
N LEU A 142 -11.66 -8.08 -8.57
CA LEU A 142 -10.28 -8.43 -8.86
C LEU A 142 -10.08 -9.91 -8.54
N VAL A 143 -9.79 -10.72 -9.56
CA VAL A 143 -9.85 -12.17 -9.40
C VAL A 143 -8.55 -12.76 -8.80
N LYS A 144 -7.44 -12.02 -8.73
CA LYS A 144 -6.09 -12.54 -8.35
C LYS A 144 -5.03 -11.52 -7.83
N GLY A 145 -5.39 -10.44 -7.15
CA GLY A 145 -4.40 -9.41 -6.75
C GLY A 145 -3.91 -9.51 -5.31
N HIS A 146 -2.59 -9.42 -5.09
CA HIS A 146 -2.03 -9.11 -3.76
C HIS A 146 -1.96 -7.60 -3.57
N LEU A 147 -2.73 -7.09 -2.60
CA LEU A 147 -2.82 -5.67 -2.29
C LEU A 147 -1.78 -5.27 -1.24
N ASN A 148 -0.76 -4.52 -1.64
CA ASN A 148 0.22 -3.90 -0.76
C ASN A 148 -0.16 -2.44 -0.46
N LEU A 149 -0.39 -2.09 0.80
CA LEU A 149 -0.58 -0.70 1.23
C LEU A 149 0.66 -0.21 1.97
N SER A 150 1.07 1.01 1.70
CA SER A 150 1.96 1.78 2.56
C SER A 150 1.38 3.17 2.75
N ALA A 151 1.10 3.56 3.98
CA ALA A 151 0.46 4.84 4.29
C ALA A 151 1.09 5.52 5.51
N LYS A 152 1.03 6.83 5.51
CA LYS A 152 1.40 7.72 6.61
C LYS A 152 0.18 8.49 7.04
N ALA A 153 -0.11 8.48 8.33
CA ALA A 153 -1.20 9.25 8.92
C ALA A 153 -0.63 10.30 9.88
N TRP A 154 -1.13 11.53 9.82
CA TRP A 154 -0.72 12.59 10.74
C TRP A 154 -1.83 13.61 10.98
N GLY A 155 -1.72 14.32 12.10
CA GLY A 155 -2.68 15.35 12.52
C GLY A 155 -3.18 15.07 13.92
N ASP A 156 -4.37 15.56 14.24
CA ASP A 156 -5.01 15.40 15.53
C ASP A 156 -6.20 14.43 15.46
N LYS A 157 -6.80 14.14 16.63
CA LYS A 157 -7.92 13.19 16.75
C LYS A 157 -9.18 13.58 15.95
N ASP A 158 -9.36 14.86 15.66
CA ASP A 158 -10.55 15.44 15.04
C ASP A 158 -10.29 15.78 13.56
N ASN A 159 -9.02 15.95 13.17
CA ASN A 159 -8.60 16.39 11.86
C ASN A 159 -7.23 15.81 11.48
N PHE A 160 -7.22 14.59 10.95
CA PHE A 160 -6.01 13.94 10.45
C PHE A 160 -6.07 13.70 8.94
N SER A 161 -4.89 13.62 8.34
CA SER A 161 -4.69 13.30 6.93
C SER A 161 -3.97 11.97 6.80
N LEU A 162 -4.20 11.32 5.66
CA LEU A 162 -3.55 10.08 5.26
C LEU A 162 -2.94 10.30 3.86
N SER A 163 -1.69 9.88 3.66
CA SER A 163 -1.08 9.77 2.34
C SER A 163 -0.35 8.47 2.18
N GLY A 164 -0.26 7.95 0.97
CA GLY A 164 0.44 6.71 0.76
C GLY A 164 0.36 6.22 -0.66
N GLN A 165 0.79 4.98 -0.82
CA GLN A 165 0.67 4.23 -2.05
C GLN A 165 -0.05 2.92 -1.80
N LEU A 166 -0.83 2.52 -2.79
CA LEU A 166 -1.47 1.24 -2.90
C LEU A 166 -0.92 0.57 -4.15
N ILE A 167 -0.37 -0.63 -3.99
CA ILE A 167 0.19 -1.42 -5.08
C ILE A 167 -0.56 -2.74 -5.15
N MET A 168 -1.01 -3.11 -6.33
CA MET A 168 -1.51 -4.45 -6.64
C MET A 168 -0.60 -5.08 -7.67
N GLU A 169 -0.21 -6.33 -7.45
CA GLU A 169 0.60 -7.12 -8.38
C GLU A 169 -0.22 -8.29 -8.92
N ASP A 170 0.04 -8.65 -10.18
CA ASP A 170 -0.55 -9.81 -10.88
C ASP A 170 -2.09 -9.87 -10.86
N ALA A 171 -2.73 -8.69 -10.87
CA ALA A 171 -4.18 -8.55 -10.74
C ALA A 171 -4.93 -8.73 -12.07
N ILE A 172 -6.13 -9.32 -12.00
CA ILE A 172 -7.05 -9.43 -13.13
C ILE A 172 -8.27 -8.56 -12.88
N TYR A 173 -8.54 -7.58 -13.74
CA TYR A 173 -9.72 -6.72 -13.66
C TYR A 173 -10.50 -6.70 -14.98
N LYS A 174 -11.78 -7.08 -14.94
CA LYS A 174 -12.68 -7.10 -16.12
C LYS A 174 -12.06 -7.82 -17.34
N GLY A 175 -11.38 -8.94 -17.09
CA GLY A 175 -10.73 -9.74 -18.14
C GLY A 175 -9.42 -9.17 -18.69
N ARG A 176 -8.84 -8.14 -18.06
CA ARG A 176 -7.51 -7.62 -18.37
C ARG A 176 -6.52 -8.00 -17.28
N ASP A 177 -5.38 -8.54 -17.70
CA ASP A 177 -4.28 -8.90 -16.82
C ASP A 177 -3.34 -7.70 -16.62
N PHE A 178 -3.13 -7.33 -15.37
CA PHE A 178 -2.20 -6.30 -14.94
C PHE A 178 -1.05 -6.95 -14.19
N SER A 179 0.18 -6.68 -14.62
CA SER A 179 1.37 -7.04 -13.85
C SER A 179 1.51 -6.14 -12.62
N ARG A 180 1.10 -4.87 -12.74
CA ARG A 180 1.15 -3.91 -11.62
C ARG A 180 0.11 -2.81 -11.75
N ILE A 181 -0.51 -2.46 -10.63
CA ILE A 181 -1.33 -1.26 -10.47
C ILE A 181 -0.77 -0.49 -9.28
N ARG A 182 -0.49 0.80 -9.45
CA ARG A 182 -0.06 1.71 -8.38
C ARG A 182 -1.02 2.89 -8.31
N LEU A 183 -1.50 3.21 -7.11
CA LEU A 183 -2.28 4.39 -6.82
C LEU A 183 -1.63 5.14 -5.67
N ASP A 184 -1.23 6.37 -5.92
CA ASP A 184 -0.73 7.26 -4.88
C ASP A 184 -1.90 8.13 -4.41
N PHE A 185 -2.06 8.30 -3.10
CA PHE A 185 -3.21 8.99 -2.53
C PHE A 185 -2.84 9.98 -1.43
N LEU A 186 -3.70 10.97 -1.23
CA LEU A 186 -3.64 11.97 -0.17
C LEU A 186 -5.05 12.46 0.17
N GLY A 187 -5.39 12.57 1.45
CA GLY A 187 -6.65 13.19 1.85
C GLY A 187 -7.04 12.89 3.29
N LYS A 188 -8.32 13.08 3.60
CA LYS A 188 -8.91 12.76 4.90
C LYS A 188 -9.83 11.56 4.77
N PRO A 189 -9.63 10.49 5.54
CA PRO A 189 -10.54 9.35 5.49
C PRO A 189 -12.01 9.74 5.73
N PRO A 190 -12.98 9.03 5.12
CA PRO A 190 -12.80 7.79 4.36
C PRO A 190 -12.47 7.99 2.86
N LEU A 191 -12.49 9.23 2.37
CA LEU A 191 -12.32 9.56 0.94
C LEU A 191 -10.96 10.21 0.68
N LEU A 192 -10.14 9.56 -0.13
CA LEU A 192 -8.77 10.00 -0.40
C LEU A 192 -8.62 10.37 -1.86
N ASN A 193 -7.97 11.49 -2.17
CA ASN A 193 -7.70 11.88 -3.53
C ASN A 193 -6.57 11.03 -4.08
N ILE A 194 -6.73 10.48 -5.29
CA ILE A 194 -5.64 9.81 -6.01
C ILE A 194 -4.81 10.90 -6.69
N THR A 195 -3.56 11.05 -6.27
CA THR A 195 -2.64 12.09 -6.73
C THR A 195 -1.81 11.64 -7.93
N ASP A 196 -1.54 10.33 -8.05
CA ASP A 196 -0.91 9.73 -9.23
C ASP A 196 -1.39 8.29 -9.40
N SER A 197 -1.27 7.76 -10.61
CA SER A 197 -1.62 6.37 -10.91
C SER A 197 -0.82 5.81 -12.06
N GLU A 198 -0.49 4.53 -11.95
CA GLU A 198 0.24 3.76 -12.96
C GLU A 198 -0.38 2.36 -13.07
N PHE A 199 -0.71 1.98 -14.30
CA PHE A 199 -1.32 0.69 -14.63
C PHE A 199 -0.45 0.02 -15.69
N ILE A 200 0.14 -1.12 -15.35
CA ILE A 200 1.01 -1.89 -16.22
C ILE A 200 0.27 -3.19 -16.56
N LEU A 201 -0.09 -3.34 -17.83
CA LEU A 201 -0.66 -4.57 -18.35
C LEU A 201 0.39 -5.68 -18.38
N ALA A 202 -0.03 -6.95 -18.43
CA ALA A 202 0.89 -8.08 -18.53
C ALA A 202 1.81 -8.00 -19.77
N ASN A 203 1.38 -7.33 -20.84
CA ASN A 203 2.20 -7.09 -22.04
C ASN A 203 3.15 -5.87 -21.92
N GLY A 204 3.30 -5.27 -20.74
CA GLY A 204 4.17 -4.12 -20.48
C GLY A 204 3.58 -2.76 -20.84
N THR A 205 2.39 -2.69 -21.45
CA THR A 205 1.71 -1.42 -21.74
C THR A 205 1.46 -0.65 -20.46
N VAL A 206 1.96 0.58 -20.41
CA VAL A 206 1.81 1.49 -19.28
C VAL A 206 0.70 2.49 -19.60
N ALA A 207 -0.33 2.48 -18.78
CA ALA A 207 -1.39 3.46 -18.79
C ALA A 207 -1.37 4.27 -17.48
N SER A 208 -1.84 5.50 -17.57
CA SER A 208 -2.44 6.18 -16.43
C SER A 208 -3.92 6.33 -16.73
N ILE A 209 -4.61 7.00 -15.84
CA ILE A 209 -5.96 7.44 -16.13
C ILE A 209 -5.96 8.95 -15.86
N ASP A 210 -6.77 9.74 -16.57
CA ASP A 210 -6.91 11.20 -16.38
C ASP A 210 -8.11 11.59 -15.49
N GLY A 211 -8.05 12.74 -14.81
CA GLY A 211 -9.13 13.34 -14.00
C GLY A 211 -8.98 13.20 -12.48
N GLU A 212 -9.74 14.00 -11.72
CA GLU A 212 -9.84 13.89 -10.25
C GLU A 212 -10.47 12.56 -9.86
N ARG A 213 -9.87 11.85 -8.90
CA ARG A 213 -10.38 10.57 -8.44
C ARG A 213 -10.27 10.40 -6.95
N VAL A 214 -11.20 9.60 -6.44
CA VAL A 214 -11.35 9.37 -5.02
C VAL A 214 -11.31 7.86 -4.76
N LEU A 215 -10.43 7.46 -3.84
CA LEU A 215 -10.42 6.14 -3.22
C LEU A 215 -11.32 6.17 -1.98
N ASP A 216 -12.36 5.35 -1.95
CA ASP A 216 -13.20 5.16 -0.77
C ASP A 216 -12.72 3.94 0.02
N LEU A 217 -12.13 4.19 1.20
CA LEU A 217 -11.63 3.13 2.08
C LEU A 217 -12.74 2.22 2.65
N ARG A 218 -14.01 2.62 2.55
CA ARG A 218 -15.15 1.80 3.00
C ARG A 218 -15.57 0.80 1.93
N ASN A 219 -15.26 1.07 0.67
CA ASN A 219 -15.64 0.24 -0.45
C ASN A 219 -14.55 0.24 -1.52
N PHE A 220 -13.77 -0.84 -1.51
CA PHE A 220 -12.67 -1.07 -2.43
C PHE A 220 -13.12 -1.44 -3.86
N SER A 221 -14.43 -1.52 -4.16
CA SER A 221 -14.91 -1.71 -5.54
C SER A 221 -14.43 -0.62 -6.51
N ASN A 222 -14.00 0.54 -5.98
CA ASN A 222 -13.47 1.68 -6.72
C ASN A 222 -11.94 1.69 -6.82
N LEU A 223 -11.25 0.61 -6.43
CA LEU A 223 -9.78 0.46 -6.52
C LEU A 223 -9.24 0.75 -7.93
N ILE A 224 -10.01 0.43 -8.96
CA ILE A 224 -9.74 0.86 -10.33
C ILE A 224 -10.92 1.74 -10.72
N PRO A 225 -10.82 3.07 -10.51
CA PRO A 225 -11.89 3.97 -10.84
C PRO A 225 -12.26 3.75 -12.30
N GLY A 226 -13.56 3.62 -12.61
CA GLY A 226 -14.09 3.09 -13.88
C GLY A 226 -13.77 3.94 -15.10
N ALA A 227 -12.50 3.99 -15.48
CA ALA A 227 -12.00 5.15 -16.16
C ALA A 227 -11.23 4.84 -17.43
N GLU A 228 -11.21 5.85 -18.27
CA GLU A 228 -10.58 5.85 -19.56
C GLU A 228 -9.07 5.86 -19.38
N PHE A 229 -8.45 4.72 -19.68
CA PHE A 229 -7.00 4.58 -19.64
C PHE A 229 -6.37 5.46 -20.72
N LYS A 230 -5.48 6.34 -20.28
CA LYS A 230 -4.58 7.06 -21.17
C LYS A 230 -3.28 6.29 -21.28
N VAL A 231 -3.07 5.70 -22.45
CA VAL A 231 -1.83 4.98 -22.75
C VAL A 231 -0.67 5.97 -22.75
N ARG A 232 0.32 5.73 -21.88
CA ARG A 232 1.58 6.49 -21.83
C ARG A 232 2.66 5.80 -22.65
N LYS A 233 2.71 4.47 -22.61
CA LYS A 233 3.64 3.65 -23.39
C LYS A 233 2.90 2.39 -23.84
N ALA A 234 2.90 2.13 -25.14
CA ALA A 234 2.35 0.89 -25.68
C ALA A 234 3.49 -0.05 -26.08
N PHE A 235 3.23 -1.35 -26.02
CA PHE A 235 4.17 -2.38 -26.45
C PHE A 235 3.47 -3.36 -27.39
N LEU A 236 4.22 -3.85 -28.37
CA LEU A 236 3.89 -5.01 -29.20
C LEU A 236 4.98 -6.05 -28.95
N ASP A 237 4.63 -7.13 -28.26
CA ASP A 237 5.59 -8.04 -27.63
C ASP A 237 6.62 -7.26 -26.78
N GLU A 238 7.91 -7.42 -27.08
CA GLU A 238 9.00 -6.73 -26.37
C GLU A 238 9.36 -5.36 -26.99
N TRP A 239 8.60 -4.90 -27.99
CA TRP A 239 8.87 -3.65 -28.69
C TRP A 239 7.98 -2.52 -28.19
N GLN A 240 8.58 -1.47 -27.63
CA GLN A 240 7.89 -0.24 -27.27
C GLN A 240 7.52 0.55 -28.53
N VAL A 241 6.23 0.87 -28.68
CA VAL A 241 5.75 1.83 -29.67
C VAL A 241 6.09 3.23 -29.20
N TYR A 242 6.69 4.04 -30.08
CA TYR A 242 6.95 5.45 -29.84
C TYR A 242 6.40 6.32 -30.97
N SER A 243 6.10 7.57 -30.64
CA SER A 243 5.77 8.61 -31.62
C SER A 243 6.56 9.88 -31.27
N GLU A 244 7.39 10.34 -32.20
CA GLU A 244 8.09 11.62 -32.10
C GLU A 244 7.37 12.62 -33.02
N GLY A 245 6.57 13.52 -32.44
CA GLY A 245 5.80 14.49 -33.20
C GLY A 245 4.72 13.86 -34.11
N LYS A 246 4.26 14.62 -35.12
CA LYS A 246 3.13 14.20 -35.99
C LYS A 246 3.51 13.25 -37.13
N LYS A 247 4.81 13.00 -37.34
CA LYS A 247 5.31 12.35 -38.57
C LYS A 247 6.11 11.07 -38.35
N THR A 248 6.60 10.85 -37.13
CA THR A 248 7.47 9.72 -36.82
C THR A 248 6.77 8.79 -35.85
N VAL A 249 6.60 7.53 -36.28
CA VAL A 249 6.13 6.43 -35.44
C VAL A 249 7.09 5.27 -35.64
N GLY A 250 7.37 4.56 -34.56
CA GLY A 250 8.27 3.42 -34.64
C GLY A 250 8.17 2.48 -33.47
N LEU A 251 8.99 1.45 -33.55
CA LEU A 251 9.19 0.43 -32.53
C LEU A 251 10.59 0.57 -31.97
N LYS A 252 10.77 0.42 -30.67
CA LYS A 252 12.10 0.33 -30.07
C LYS A 252 12.17 -0.79 -29.05
N LYS A 253 13.35 -1.38 -28.91
CA LYS A 253 13.63 -2.46 -27.98
C LYS A 253 15.02 -2.29 -27.42
N SER A 254 15.14 -2.29 -26.10
CA SER A 254 16.44 -2.41 -25.44
C SER A 254 16.80 -3.89 -25.36
N LEU A 255 17.93 -4.30 -25.96
CA LEU A 255 18.43 -5.67 -25.88
C LEU A 255 19.21 -5.91 -24.60
N ASP A 256 19.92 -4.89 -24.11
CA ASP A 256 20.57 -4.89 -22.80
C ASP A 256 20.76 -3.43 -22.28
N LYS A 257 21.49 -3.26 -21.18
CA LYS A 257 21.75 -1.93 -20.57
C LYS A 257 22.53 -0.95 -21.45
N ASN A 258 23.14 -1.44 -22.54
CA ASN A 258 23.99 -0.68 -23.45
C ASN A 258 23.45 -0.69 -24.88
N ILE A 259 22.58 -1.62 -25.28
CA ILE A 259 22.14 -1.80 -26.67
C ILE A 259 20.65 -1.50 -26.82
N ASP A 260 20.34 -0.54 -27.69
CA ASP A 260 18.97 -0.24 -28.13
C ASP A 260 18.84 -0.46 -29.64
N ILE A 261 17.71 -1.02 -30.06
CA ILE A 261 17.29 -1.07 -31.47
C ILE A 261 16.02 -0.21 -31.62
N SER A 262 15.95 0.55 -32.70
CA SER A 262 14.69 1.19 -33.12
C SER A 262 14.44 1.01 -34.61
N LEU A 263 13.16 0.88 -34.95
CA LEU A 263 12.60 0.76 -36.29
C LEU A 263 11.62 1.92 -36.44
N GLY A 264 11.95 2.90 -37.26
CA GLY A 264 11.12 4.10 -37.46
C GLY A 264 10.61 4.19 -38.89
N ALA A 265 9.39 4.68 -39.05
CA ALA A 265 8.91 5.21 -40.31
C ALA A 265 8.76 6.73 -40.17
N ASP A 266 9.53 7.49 -40.95
CA ASP A 266 9.37 8.94 -41.03
C ASP A 266 8.55 9.28 -42.27
N LYS A 267 7.39 9.92 -42.09
CA LYS A 267 6.58 10.43 -43.21
C LYS A 267 7.16 11.71 -43.84
N GLY A 268 8.21 12.30 -43.27
CA GLY A 268 8.80 13.58 -43.67
C GLY A 268 9.88 13.49 -44.76
N GLU A 269 10.53 12.35 -44.94
CA GLU A 269 11.56 12.14 -45.96
C GLU A 269 10.97 11.28 -47.08
N THR A 270 10.60 11.90 -48.19
CA THR A 270 9.91 11.27 -49.33
C THR A 270 10.70 10.16 -50.04
N ASP A 271 11.97 9.92 -49.67
CA ASP A 271 12.85 8.92 -50.29
C ASP A 271 13.66 8.09 -49.27
N SER A 272 13.32 8.13 -47.98
CA SER A 272 13.99 7.29 -46.98
C SER A 272 12.99 6.23 -46.50
N GLY A 273 13.15 4.98 -46.96
CA GLY A 273 12.42 3.83 -46.42
C GLY A 273 12.55 3.66 -44.89
N PRO A 274 11.98 2.57 -44.32
CA PRO A 274 12.01 2.34 -42.87
C PRO A 274 13.45 2.42 -42.33
N GLN A 275 13.66 3.29 -41.34
CA GLN A 275 14.97 3.54 -40.77
C GLN A 275 15.19 2.59 -39.60
N THR A 276 16.26 1.80 -39.65
CA THR A 276 16.67 0.96 -38.52
C THR A 276 17.86 1.61 -37.84
N GLU A 277 17.77 1.84 -36.54
CA GLU A 277 18.85 2.39 -35.73
C GLU A 277 19.28 1.38 -34.67
N LEU A 278 20.56 1.05 -34.64
CA LEU A 278 21.21 0.33 -33.55
C LEU A 278 22.05 1.33 -32.76
N ARG A 279 21.89 1.37 -31.45
CA ARG A 279 22.60 2.29 -30.55
C ARG A 279 23.34 1.50 -29.50
N TYR A 280 24.62 1.78 -29.33
CA TYR A 280 25.47 1.20 -28.29
C TYR A 280 25.96 2.30 -27.35
N LYS A 281 25.71 2.16 -26.05
CA LYS A 281 26.16 3.10 -25.03
C LYS A 281 27.67 2.98 -24.86
N VAL A 282 28.38 4.05 -25.22
CA VAL A 282 29.84 4.12 -25.12
C VAL A 282 30.25 4.55 -23.72
N SER A 283 29.73 5.69 -23.24
CA SER A 283 30.03 6.23 -21.91
C SER A 283 29.07 7.38 -21.56
N GLY A 284 28.72 7.53 -20.28
CA GLY A 284 27.81 8.60 -19.84
C GLY A 284 26.50 8.60 -20.62
N ASP A 285 26.21 9.71 -21.29
CA ASP A 285 25.06 9.88 -22.18
C ASP A 285 25.41 9.73 -23.67
N ASN A 286 26.63 9.30 -24.02
CA ASN A 286 27.08 9.13 -25.40
C ASN A 286 26.76 7.73 -25.94
N PHE A 287 26.23 7.69 -27.16
CA PHE A 287 25.87 6.48 -27.87
C PHE A 287 26.54 6.46 -29.25
N LEU A 288 27.13 5.31 -29.60
CA LEU A 288 27.49 5.00 -30.98
C LEU A 288 26.22 4.52 -31.69
N LYS A 289 25.84 5.23 -32.75
CA LYS A 289 24.62 4.99 -33.52
C LYS A 289 24.98 4.51 -34.91
N LEU A 290 24.47 3.34 -35.27
CA LEU A 290 24.43 2.82 -36.63
C LEU A 290 23.01 3.00 -37.17
N LYS A 291 22.84 3.89 -38.15
CA LYS A 291 21.57 4.15 -38.84
C LYS A 291 21.61 3.53 -40.23
N MET A 292 20.73 2.57 -40.48
CA MET A 292 20.55 1.91 -41.78
C MET A 292 19.35 2.53 -42.49
N GLN A 293 19.58 3.00 -43.71
CA GLN A 293 18.59 3.55 -44.64
C GLN A 293 18.63 2.76 -45.95
N GLU A 294 17.63 2.93 -46.81
CA GLU A 294 17.49 2.19 -48.07
C GLU A 294 18.75 2.19 -48.93
N ASN A 295 19.45 3.33 -49.01
CA ASN A 295 20.64 3.51 -49.86
C ASN A 295 21.92 3.90 -49.09
N SER A 296 21.89 3.91 -47.76
CA SER A 296 23.06 4.35 -46.97
C SER A 296 23.12 3.72 -45.59
N THR A 297 24.33 3.63 -45.04
CA THR A 297 24.57 3.29 -43.64
C THR A 297 25.41 4.39 -43.02
N LEU A 298 24.89 5.01 -41.97
CA LEU A 298 25.54 6.12 -41.26
C LEU A 298 25.99 5.63 -39.88
N LEU A 299 27.25 5.87 -39.54
CA LEU A 299 27.80 5.64 -38.21
C LEU A 299 28.14 6.98 -37.58
N GLY A 300 27.64 7.24 -36.37
CA GLY A 300 27.89 8.50 -35.68
C GLY A 300 27.79 8.38 -34.16
N ILE A 301 28.24 9.42 -33.45
CA ILE A 301 28.06 9.54 -32.00
C ILE A 301 26.92 10.52 -31.73
N GLU A 302 26.00 10.16 -30.85
CA GLU A 302 24.93 11.04 -30.41
C GLU A 302 24.72 10.98 -28.89
N ASN A 303 24.03 11.99 -28.36
CA ASN A 303 23.61 12.01 -26.97
C ASN A 303 22.33 11.19 -26.75
N LYS A 304 22.10 10.82 -25.48
CA LYS A 304 20.88 10.15 -25.04
C LYS A 304 19.64 10.96 -25.45
N LYS A 305 18.75 10.33 -26.21
CA LYS A 305 17.40 10.84 -26.44
C LYS A 305 16.53 10.62 -25.20
N THR A 306 15.90 11.68 -24.72
CA THR A 306 14.72 11.61 -23.85
C THR A 306 13.49 11.56 -24.73
N PHE A 307 12.74 10.46 -24.64
CA PHE A 307 11.46 10.26 -25.32
C PHE A 307 10.32 10.42 -24.31
#